data_AF-A0A367J9I0-F1
#
_entry.id   AF-A0A367J9I0-F1
#
_cell.length_a   1.000
_cell.length_b   1.000
_cell.length_c   1.000
_cell.angle_alpha   90.00
_cell.angle_beta   90.00
_cell.angle_gamma   90.00
#
_symmetry.space_group_name_H-M   'P 1'
#
loop_
_entity.id
_entity.type
_entity.pdbx_description
1 polymer ?
#
loop_
_entity_poly.entity_id
_entity_poly.type
_entity_poly.pdbx_seq_one_letter_code
_entity_poly.pdbx_strand_id
1 'polypeptide(L)'
;MRDCDVWKDISEKEFDNAKEGMEKLVMNRLYNATFSPSTMDDKEQDNIIRHKISIFRWIREKHLDIPMTDDNESFLTFAESELLKMNNYKSPRDKLICILNCCKVIFGLIKHMSKEEGGADVFLPLLIYVVIRANPPRMISNVQYISRFRHPDYLRGEAGYYLTNLMGAVNFIETMDFTSLSISKEEFDMNIEKTMNELNQEQPKELLSDKQSVNYDNALHPWHAKKAQKEQPLIDLAQKSMNFVEKLFSDNNSEGESSKKNRNQRLHHDVPEEPSPLSQQLPVPKDHLLSEQQQRALPARQIQEEDDARKQFDEHLSTIVSMFPNIEPGVCFMILQATDGKLPETIESLLDMSNEQA
;
A
#
# COMPACT_ATOMS: atom_id res chain seq x y z
N MET A 1 15.03 -17.90 -29.74
CA MET A 1 14.17 -18.97 -29.17
C MET A 1 13.03 -19.30 -30.12
N ARG A 2 12.30 -18.30 -30.65
CA ARG A 2 11.19 -18.55 -31.60
C ARG A 2 11.64 -19.13 -32.94
N ASP A 3 12.86 -18.82 -33.38
CA ASP A 3 13.43 -19.32 -34.64
C ASP A 3 13.90 -20.77 -34.59
N CYS A 4 13.84 -21.42 -33.42
CA CYS A 4 14.21 -22.83 -33.30
C CYS A 4 13.02 -23.72 -33.70
N ASP A 5 13.30 -24.80 -34.42
CA ASP A 5 12.27 -25.72 -34.96
C ASP A 5 11.27 -26.22 -33.90
N VAL A 6 11.74 -26.46 -32.66
CA VAL A 6 10.91 -26.92 -31.54
C VAL A 6 9.81 -25.91 -31.14
N TRP A 7 9.99 -24.62 -31.41
CA TRP A 7 9.09 -23.53 -31.00
C TRP A 7 8.34 -22.88 -32.17
N LYS A 8 8.57 -23.36 -33.40
CA LYS A 8 8.09 -22.72 -34.62
C LYS A 8 6.56 -22.76 -34.75
N ASP A 9 5.98 -23.90 -34.40
CA ASP A 9 4.55 -24.19 -34.61
C ASP A 9 3.70 -24.02 -33.35
N ILE A 10 4.28 -23.54 -32.24
CA ILE A 10 3.53 -23.36 -31.00
C ILE A 10 2.80 -22.01 -30.95
N SER A 11 1.69 -21.96 -30.21
CA SER A 11 0.91 -20.73 -30.08
C SER A 11 1.66 -19.64 -29.30
N GLU A 12 1.28 -18.37 -29.51
CA GLU A 12 1.84 -17.24 -28.73
C GLU A 12 1.67 -17.46 -27.23
N LYS A 13 0.51 -17.94 -26.79
CA LYS A 13 0.22 -18.19 -25.38
C LYS A 13 1.15 -19.25 -24.78
N GLU A 14 1.37 -20.34 -25.49
CA GLU A 14 2.31 -21.39 -25.05
C GLU A 14 3.74 -20.88 -25.04
N PHE A 15 4.12 -20.04 -26.01
CA PHE A 15 5.45 -19.45 -26.08
C PHE A 15 5.68 -18.45 -24.94
N ASP A 16 4.67 -17.64 -24.60
CA ASP A 16 4.70 -16.78 -23.43
C ASP A 16 4.82 -17.58 -22.13
N ASN A 17 4.04 -18.63 -21.97
CA ASN A 17 4.16 -19.53 -20.81
C ASN A 17 5.55 -20.17 -20.72
N ALA A 18 6.17 -20.51 -21.85
CA ALA A 18 7.53 -21.05 -21.88
C ALA A 18 8.57 -20.00 -21.47
N LYS A 19 8.44 -18.75 -21.92
CA LYS A 19 9.31 -17.63 -21.47
C LYS A 19 9.19 -17.40 -19.95
N GLU A 20 7.97 -17.40 -19.44
CA GLU A 20 7.66 -17.27 -18.01
C GLU A 20 8.25 -18.43 -17.19
N GLY A 21 8.12 -19.67 -17.70
CA GLY A 21 8.72 -20.85 -17.09
C GLY A 21 10.24 -20.79 -17.08
N MET A 22 10.86 -20.26 -18.14
CA MET A 22 12.30 -20.04 -18.23
C MET A 22 12.77 -19.00 -17.21
N GLU A 23 12.09 -17.85 -17.11
CA GLU A 23 12.38 -16.83 -16.08
C GLU A 23 12.35 -17.46 -14.68
N LYS A 24 11.28 -18.19 -14.36
CA LYS A 24 11.13 -18.88 -13.07
C LYS A 24 12.26 -19.87 -12.82
N LEU A 25 12.63 -20.69 -13.80
CA LEU A 25 13.68 -21.70 -13.66
C LEU A 25 15.06 -21.05 -13.42
N VAL A 26 15.42 -20.05 -14.23
CA VAL A 26 16.70 -19.34 -14.14
C VAL A 26 16.79 -18.58 -12.82
N MET A 27 15.76 -17.78 -12.51
CA MET A 27 15.77 -16.92 -11.33
C MET A 27 15.68 -17.69 -10.03
N ASN A 28 15.02 -18.86 -10.00
CA ASN A 28 15.06 -19.74 -8.83
C ASN A 28 16.47 -20.22 -8.50
N ARG A 29 17.29 -20.52 -9.53
CA ARG A 29 18.69 -20.95 -9.35
C ARG A 29 19.60 -19.80 -8.95
N LEU A 30 19.38 -18.61 -9.52
CA LEU A 30 20.21 -17.45 -9.28
C LEU A 30 19.80 -16.64 -8.04
N TYR A 31 18.64 -16.92 -7.45
CA TYR A 31 18.03 -16.13 -6.38
C TYR A 31 19.01 -15.67 -5.28
N ASN A 32 19.80 -16.60 -4.73
CA ASN A 32 20.73 -16.30 -3.64
C ASN A 32 21.85 -15.34 -4.04
N ALA A 33 22.18 -15.26 -5.33
CA ALA A 33 23.19 -14.36 -5.86
C ALA A 33 22.60 -13.02 -6.34
N THR A 34 21.29 -12.99 -6.66
CA THR A 34 20.64 -11.84 -7.30
C THR A 34 19.69 -11.07 -6.41
N PHE A 35 19.19 -11.67 -5.32
CA PHE A 35 18.28 -11.02 -4.37
C PHE A 35 19.09 -10.38 -3.23
N SER A 36 19.05 -9.05 -3.14
CA SER A 36 19.82 -8.25 -2.16
C SER A 36 21.34 -8.55 -2.17
N PRO A 37 22.02 -8.52 -3.34
CA PRO A 37 23.44 -8.81 -3.39
C PRO A 37 24.25 -7.78 -2.58
N SER A 38 25.36 -8.20 -1.98
CA SER A 38 26.20 -7.32 -1.14
C SER A 38 26.84 -6.14 -1.87
N THR A 39 26.79 -6.15 -3.20
CA THR A 39 27.26 -5.05 -4.06
C THR A 39 26.25 -3.91 -4.18
N MET A 40 25.03 -4.09 -3.65
CA MET A 40 23.95 -3.11 -3.66
C MET A 40 23.56 -2.74 -2.23
N ASP A 41 22.88 -1.61 -2.09
CA ASP A 41 22.39 -1.05 -0.82
C ASP A 41 20.96 -1.51 -0.47
N ASP A 42 20.34 -2.38 -1.27
CA ASP A 42 18.95 -2.85 -1.08
C ASP A 42 18.68 -3.30 0.37
N LYS A 43 19.63 -4.01 1.00
CA LYS A 43 19.51 -4.50 2.38
C LYS A 43 19.53 -3.36 3.42
N GLU A 44 20.34 -2.34 3.19
CA GLU A 44 20.39 -1.16 4.06
C GLU A 44 19.08 -0.37 3.93
N GLN A 45 18.63 -0.16 2.69
CA GLN A 45 17.35 0.49 2.41
C GLN A 45 16.17 -0.27 3.03
N ASP A 46 16.17 -1.61 2.98
CA ASP A 46 15.18 -2.46 3.66
C ASP A 46 15.12 -2.20 5.17
N ASN A 47 16.26 -2.02 5.82
CA ASN A 47 16.30 -1.73 7.25
C ASN A 47 15.75 -0.32 7.54
N ILE A 48 16.10 0.65 6.70
CA ILE A 48 15.63 2.03 6.83
C ILE A 48 14.10 2.08 6.69
N ILE A 49 13.55 1.53 5.61
CA ILE A 49 12.10 1.56 5.38
C ILE A 49 11.34 0.79 6.46
N ARG A 50 11.86 -0.37 6.91
CA ARG A 50 11.24 -1.14 7.98
C ARG A 50 11.19 -0.35 9.29
N HIS A 51 12.27 0.34 9.62
CA HIS A 51 12.32 1.17 10.81
C HIS A 51 11.36 2.36 10.70
N LYS A 52 11.33 3.05 9.54
CA LYS A 52 10.37 4.14 9.29
C LYS A 52 8.92 3.68 9.41
N ILE A 53 8.53 2.58 8.76
CA ILE A 53 7.19 2.01 8.90
C ILE A 53 6.87 1.72 10.37
N SER A 54 7.84 1.20 11.13
CA SER A 54 7.65 0.90 12.54
C SER A 54 7.44 2.15 13.40
N ILE A 55 8.07 3.28 13.05
CA ILE A 55 7.83 4.59 13.71
C ILE A 55 6.45 5.13 13.36
N PHE A 56 6.01 4.95 12.11
CA PHE A 56 4.74 5.46 11.61
C PHE A 56 3.56 4.51 11.79
N ARG A 57 3.72 3.44 12.60
CA ARG A 57 2.68 2.42 12.86
C ARG A 57 1.40 2.97 13.49
N TRP A 58 1.44 4.18 14.05
CA TRP A 58 0.31 4.89 14.63
C TRP A 58 -0.60 5.55 13.59
N ILE A 59 -0.18 5.62 12.32
CA ILE A 59 -0.99 6.20 11.25
C ILE A 59 -2.31 5.42 11.10
N ARG A 60 -3.38 6.16 10.79
CA ARG A 60 -4.75 5.70 10.59
C ARG A 60 -5.26 6.29 9.29
N GLU A 61 -6.35 5.73 8.79
CA GLU A 61 -7.04 6.10 7.54
C GLU A 61 -7.24 7.62 7.42
N LYS A 62 -7.71 8.25 8.51
CA LYS A 62 -7.97 9.70 8.58
C LYS A 62 -6.74 10.58 8.29
N HIS A 63 -5.53 10.12 8.57
CA HIS A 63 -4.32 10.93 8.35
C HIS A 63 -3.91 10.98 6.86
N LEU A 64 -4.46 10.09 6.05
CA LEU A 64 -4.21 9.97 4.61
C LEU A 64 -5.49 10.26 3.81
N ASP A 65 -6.49 10.90 4.43
CA ASP A 65 -7.77 11.25 3.80
C ASP A 65 -8.53 10.04 3.23
N ILE A 66 -8.35 8.86 3.84
CA ILE A 66 -9.05 7.63 3.43
C ILE A 66 -10.44 7.61 4.08
N PRO A 67 -11.53 7.46 3.31
CA PRO A 67 -12.88 7.33 3.85
C PRO A 67 -13.01 6.09 4.75
N MET A 68 -13.65 6.26 5.91
CA MET A 68 -13.94 5.16 6.81
C MET A 68 -15.24 4.47 6.41
N THR A 69 -15.18 3.17 6.17
CA THR A 69 -16.35 2.31 5.92
C THR A 69 -16.24 1.03 6.74
N ASP A 70 -17.39 0.39 7.01
CA ASP A 70 -17.44 -0.87 7.77
C ASP A 70 -16.64 -2.00 7.08
N ASP A 71 -16.50 -1.93 5.76
CA ASP A 71 -15.78 -2.94 4.96
C ASP A 71 -14.24 -2.77 5.04
N ASN A 72 -13.72 -1.60 5.44
CA ASN A 72 -12.29 -1.25 5.35
C ASN A 72 -11.38 -2.34 5.94
N GLU A 73 -11.65 -2.75 7.17
CA GLU A 73 -10.73 -3.63 7.91
C GLU A 73 -10.51 -4.98 7.23
N SER A 74 -11.59 -5.56 6.68
CA SER A 74 -11.52 -6.85 5.98
C SER A 74 -10.68 -6.76 4.70
N PHE A 75 -10.93 -5.76 3.86
CA PHE A 75 -10.18 -5.55 2.62
C PHE A 75 -8.73 -5.17 2.88
N LEU A 76 -8.46 -4.31 3.86
CA LEU A 76 -7.10 -3.93 4.23
C LEU A 76 -6.31 -5.15 4.71
N THR A 77 -6.89 -5.97 5.59
CA THR A 77 -6.28 -7.23 6.06
C THR A 77 -5.96 -8.17 4.89
N PHE A 78 -6.88 -8.32 3.93
CA PHE A 78 -6.62 -9.14 2.73
C PHE A 78 -5.49 -8.56 1.88
N ALA A 79 -5.46 -7.24 1.66
CA ALA A 79 -4.42 -6.58 0.88
C ALA A 79 -3.03 -6.72 1.54
N GLU A 80 -2.95 -6.57 2.86
CA GLU A 80 -1.73 -6.83 3.63
C GLU A 80 -1.23 -8.26 3.44
N SER A 81 -2.13 -9.23 3.54
CA SER A 81 -1.80 -10.65 3.38
C SER A 81 -1.17 -10.95 2.02
N GLU A 82 -1.60 -10.26 0.95
CA GLU A 82 -1.02 -10.42 -0.38
C GLU A 82 0.41 -9.89 -0.44
N LEU A 83 0.71 -8.72 0.13
CA LEU A 83 2.07 -8.18 0.16
C LEU A 83 3.02 -9.05 1.00
N LEU A 84 2.54 -9.61 2.11
CA LEU A 84 3.34 -10.46 2.99
C LEU A 84 3.80 -11.76 2.30
N LYS A 85 3.05 -12.25 1.31
CA LYS A 85 3.40 -13.45 0.53
C LYS A 85 4.62 -13.27 -0.37
N MET A 86 5.05 -12.05 -0.71
CA MET A 86 6.16 -11.81 -1.66
C MET A 86 7.44 -12.59 -1.32
N ASN A 87 7.76 -12.73 -0.03
CA ASN A 87 8.97 -13.42 0.41
C ASN A 87 8.91 -14.95 0.28
N ASN A 88 7.72 -15.51 0.05
CA ASN A 88 7.51 -16.94 -0.16
C ASN A 88 7.87 -17.37 -1.60
N TYR A 89 8.05 -16.41 -2.51
CA TYR A 89 8.37 -16.66 -3.91
C TYR A 89 9.78 -16.20 -4.27
N LYS A 90 10.41 -16.89 -5.21
CA LYS A 90 11.74 -16.55 -5.75
C LYS A 90 11.68 -15.98 -7.16
N SER A 91 10.68 -16.35 -7.95
CA SER A 91 10.47 -15.84 -9.31
C SER A 91 10.03 -14.37 -9.29
N PRO A 92 10.60 -13.47 -10.12
CA PRO A 92 10.14 -12.09 -10.27
C PRO A 92 8.65 -12.01 -10.61
N ARG A 93 8.16 -12.88 -11.51
CA ARG A 93 6.74 -13.03 -11.84
C ARG A 93 5.86 -13.22 -10.61
N ASP A 94 6.19 -14.22 -9.81
CA ASP A 94 5.34 -14.65 -8.70
C ASP A 94 5.30 -13.58 -7.60
N LYS A 95 6.43 -12.89 -7.36
CA LYS A 95 6.47 -11.70 -6.49
C LYS A 95 5.62 -10.54 -7.03
N LEU A 96 5.67 -10.29 -8.33
CA LEU A 96 4.84 -9.27 -8.98
C LEU A 96 3.34 -9.59 -8.83
N ILE A 97 2.95 -10.86 -8.95
CA ILE A 97 1.55 -11.28 -8.76
C ILE A 97 1.03 -10.91 -7.36
N CYS A 98 1.84 -11.03 -6.30
CA CYS A 98 1.47 -10.55 -4.96
C CYS A 98 1.09 -9.07 -4.95
N ILE A 99 1.87 -8.23 -5.63
CA ILE A 99 1.60 -6.78 -5.76
C ILE A 99 0.29 -6.57 -6.53
N LEU A 100 0.11 -7.27 -7.66
CA LEU A 100 -1.12 -7.15 -8.46
C LEU A 100 -2.35 -7.58 -7.67
N ASN A 101 -2.26 -8.64 -6.86
CA ASN A 101 -3.36 -9.11 -6.04
C ASN A 101 -3.69 -8.12 -4.91
N CYS A 102 -2.68 -7.57 -4.24
CA CYS A 102 -2.87 -6.47 -3.28
C CYS A 102 -3.63 -5.31 -3.93
N CYS A 103 -3.20 -4.84 -5.11
CA CYS A 103 -3.87 -3.76 -5.81
C CYS A 103 -5.31 -4.12 -6.20
N LYS A 104 -5.57 -5.35 -6.64
CA LYS A 104 -6.94 -5.82 -6.94
C LYS A 104 -7.85 -5.77 -5.71
N VAL A 105 -7.35 -6.14 -4.53
CA VAL A 105 -8.11 -6.04 -3.27
C VAL A 105 -8.40 -4.58 -2.95
N ILE A 106 -7.41 -3.69 -3.09
CA ILE A 106 -7.60 -2.24 -2.90
C ILE A 106 -8.66 -1.69 -3.86
N PHE A 107 -8.63 -2.04 -5.15
CA PHE A 107 -9.67 -1.63 -6.10
C PHE A 107 -11.04 -2.23 -5.78
N GLY A 108 -11.07 -3.44 -5.19
CA GLY A 108 -12.27 -4.01 -4.60
C GLY A 108 -12.87 -3.09 -3.54
N LEU A 109 -12.06 -2.65 -2.57
CA LEU A 109 -12.46 -1.72 -1.52
C LEU A 109 -12.92 -0.36 -2.09
N ILE A 110 -12.14 0.21 -3.01
CA ILE A 110 -12.49 1.46 -3.69
C ILE A 110 -13.85 1.33 -4.36
N LYS A 111 -14.14 0.22 -5.03
CA LYS A 111 -15.44 0.00 -5.69
C LYS A 111 -16.60 -0.07 -4.69
N HIS A 112 -16.37 -0.55 -3.47
CA HIS A 112 -17.36 -0.53 -2.39
C HIS A 112 -17.60 0.90 -1.89
N MET A 113 -16.54 1.70 -1.73
CA MET A 113 -16.60 3.11 -1.31
C MET A 113 -17.22 4.03 -2.38
N SER A 114 -16.84 3.83 -3.65
CA SER A 114 -17.14 4.73 -4.78
C SER A 114 -18.60 4.72 -5.24
N LYS A 115 -19.50 4.04 -4.52
CA LYS A 115 -20.94 4.23 -4.72
C LYS A 115 -21.37 5.68 -4.42
N GLU A 116 -20.52 6.48 -3.78
CA GLU A 116 -20.77 7.90 -3.44
C GLU A 116 -19.77 8.92 -4.07
N GLU A 117 -19.23 8.66 -5.27
CA GLU A 117 -18.32 9.55 -6.05
C GLU A 117 -16.83 9.56 -5.58
N GLY A 118 -15.87 9.61 -6.53
CA GLY A 118 -14.45 9.96 -6.25
C GLY A 118 -13.36 8.87 -6.28
N GLY A 119 -13.61 7.68 -6.84
CA GLY A 119 -12.75 6.49 -6.63
C GLY A 119 -11.29 6.50 -7.12
N ALA A 120 -10.86 7.43 -7.98
CA ALA A 120 -9.49 7.40 -8.51
C ALA A 120 -8.45 8.06 -7.59
N ASP A 121 -8.87 9.00 -6.74
CA ASP A 121 -7.95 9.81 -5.89
C ASP A 121 -7.60 9.13 -4.56
N VAL A 122 -8.18 7.96 -4.29
CA VAL A 122 -8.03 7.22 -3.01
C VAL A 122 -7.06 6.04 -3.13
N PHE A 123 -6.69 5.63 -4.35
CA PHE A 123 -5.85 4.44 -4.57
C PHE A 123 -4.45 4.56 -3.93
N LEU A 124 -3.74 5.65 -4.20
CA LEU A 124 -2.38 5.82 -3.69
C LEU A 124 -2.36 5.96 -2.16
N PRO A 125 -3.24 6.78 -1.53
CA PRO A 125 -3.38 6.79 -0.07
C PRO A 125 -3.63 5.40 0.52
N LEU A 126 -4.55 4.61 -0.05
CA LEU A 126 -4.81 3.24 0.40
C LEU A 126 -3.59 2.34 0.25
N LEU A 127 -2.85 2.45 -0.86
CA LEU A 127 -1.64 1.66 -1.06
C LEU A 127 -0.56 2.02 -0.03
N ILE A 128 -0.33 3.30 0.24
CA ILE A 128 0.58 3.78 1.29
C ILE A 128 0.18 3.19 2.63
N TYR A 129 -1.11 3.29 2.97
CA TYR A 129 -1.63 2.79 4.23
C TYR A 129 -1.46 1.27 4.40
N VAL A 130 -1.76 0.50 3.35
CA VAL A 130 -1.56 -0.97 3.34
C VAL A 130 -0.09 -1.32 3.53
N VAL A 131 0.84 -0.59 2.92
CA VAL A 131 2.29 -0.82 3.10
C VAL A 131 2.72 -0.54 4.55
N ILE A 132 2.20 0.53 5.17
CA ILE A 132 2.47 0.85 6.58
C ILE A 132 1.93 -0.26 7.49
N ARG A 133 0.67 -0.66 7.29
CA ARG A 133 0.02 -1.71 8.09
C ARG A 133 0.72 -3.06 7.96
N ALA A 134 1.00 -3.50 6.72
CA ALA A 134 1.62 -4.80 6.46
C ALA A 134 3.09 -4.86 6.91
N ASN A 135 3.83 -3.74 6.86
CA ASN A 135 5.28 -3.67 7.06
C ASN A 135 6.06 -4.85 6.41
N PRO A 136 5.93 -5.09 5.09
CA PRO A 136 6.43 -6.32 4.48
C PRO A 136 7.95 -6.43 4.58
N PRO A 137 8.49 -7.59 5.00
CA PRO A 137 9.94 -7.73 5.12
C PRO A 137 10.62 -7.61 3.76
N ARG A 138 11.79 -6.96 3.73
CA ARG A 138 12.61 -6.81 2.52
C ARG A 138 11.87 -6.13 1.36
N MET A 139 11.07 -5.11 1.64
CA MET A 139 10.23 -4.42 0.65
C MET A 139 11.05 -3.88 -0.54
N ILE A 140 12.13 -3.15 -0.26
CA ILE A 140 13.00 -2.53 -1.28
C ILE A 140 13.61 -3.62 -2.14
N SER A 141 14.22 -4.63 -1.49
CA SER A 141 14.83 -5.75 -2.20
C SER A 141 13.84 -6.46 -3.12
N ASN A 142 12.58 -6.67 -2.69
CA ASN A 142 11.56 -7.28 -3.53
C ASN A 142 11.23 -6.43 -4.76
N VAL A 143 10.93 -5.14 -4.55
CA VAL A 143 10.56 -4.20 -5.61
C VAL A 143 11.69 -4.04 -6.63
N GLN A 144 12.92 -3.88 -6.15
CA GLN A 144 14.10 -3.74 -6.97
C GLN A 144 14.45 -5.03 -7.72
N TYR A 145 14.31 -6.19 -7.09
CA TYR A 145 14.50 -7.48 -7.73
C TYR A 145 13.50 -7.70 -8.89
N ILE A 146 12.22 -7.35 -8.69
CA ILE A 146 11.22 -7.40 -9.77
C ILE A 146 11.64 -6.45 -10.89
N SER A 147 11.98 -5.20 -10.58
CA SER A 147 12.38 -4.21 -11.58
C SER A 147 13.57 -4.65 -12.44
N ARG A 148 14.55 -5.33 -11.85
CA ARG A 148 15.78 -5.76 -12.53
C ARG A 148 15.62 -7.04 -13.34
N PHE A 149 14.83 -7.99 -12.86
CA PHE A 149 14.81 -9.36 -13.38
C PHE A 149 13.50 -9.80 -14.01
N ARG A 150 12.41 -9.04 -13.84
CA ARG A 150 11.17 -9.29 -14.58
C ARG A 150 11.38 -8.89 -16.03
N HIS A 151 10.99 -9.75 -16.96
CA HIS A 151 11.11 -9.43 -18.38
C HIS A 151 10.36 -8.12 -18.73
N PRO A 152 11.00 -7.12 -19.37
CA PRO A 152 10.45 -5.76 -19.50
C PRO A 152 9.09 -5.66 -20.18
N ASP A 153 8.79 -6.56 -21.12
CA ASP A 153 7.49 -6.59 -21.79
C ASP A 153 6.31 -6.88 -20.84
N TYR A 154 6.57 -7.56 -19.73
CA TYR A 154 5.57 -7.81 -18.68
C TYR A 154 5.54 -6.74 -17.58
N LEU A 155 6.37 -5.70 -17.69
CA LEU A 155 6.32 -4.50 -16.85
C LEU A 155 5.67 -3.32 -17.58
N ARG A 156 4.96 -3.57 -18.69
CA ARG A 156 4.20 -2.56 -19.41
C ARG A 156 2.76 -2.51 -18.89
N GLY A 157 2.07 -1.38 -19.13
CA GLY A 157 0.66 -1.21 -18.77
C GLY A 157 0.43 -1.28 -17.26
N GLU A 158 -0.61 -2.02 -16.87
CA GLU A 158 -1.08 -2.14 -15.48
C GLU A 158 0.00 -2.60 -14.51
N ALA A 159 0.78 -3.62 -14.88
CA ALA A 159 1.79 -4.19 -14.00
C ALA A 159 2.93 -3.22 -13.69
N GLY A 160 3.40 -2.48 -14.70
CA GLY A 160 4.39 -1.43 -14.52
C GLY A 160 3.85 -0.27 -13.70
N TYR A 161 2.59 0.11 -13.94
CA TYR A 161 1.92 1.17 -13.19
C TYR A 161 1.84 0.82 -11.69
N TYR A 162 1.39 -0.37 -11.31
CA TYR A 162 1.30 -0.74 -9.89
C TYR A 162 2.68 -0.90 -9.23
N LEU A 163 3.67 -1.45 -9.92
CA LEU A 163 5.03 -1.51 -9.39
C LEU A 163 5.60 -0.11 -9.13
N THR A 164 5.33 0.83 -10.03
CA THR A 164 5.74 2.24 -9.89
C THR A 164 4.99 2.93 -8.74
N ASN A 165 3.69 2.67 -8.58
CA ASN A 165 2.94 3.20 -7.44
C ASN A 165 3.42 2.64 -6.11
N LEU A 166 3.80 1.35 -6.05
CA LEU A 166 4.39 0.77 -4.84
C LEU A 166 5.76 1.40 -4.52
N MET A 167 6.60 1.65 -5.53
CA MET A 167 7.84 2.42 -5.36
C MET A 167 7.55 3.84 -4.85
N GLY A 168 6.53 4.50 -5.40
CA GLY A 168 6.07 5.82 -4.95
C GLY A 168 5.58 5.82 -3.50
N ALA A 169 4.80 4.80 -3.11
CA ALA A 169 4.31 4.65 -1.74
C ALA A 169 5.47 4.44 -0.75
N VAL A 170 6.45 3.63 -1.09
CA VAL A 170 7.68 3.46 -0.31
C VAL A 170 8.43 4.78 -0.17
N ASN A 171 8.66 5.49 -1.29
CA ASN A 171 9.35 6.78 -1.26
C ASN A 171 8.59 7.82 -0.43
N PHE A 172 7.26 7.84 -0.51
CA PHE A 172 6.42 8.70 0.34
C PHE A 172 6.69 8.40 1.82
N ILE A 173 6.66 7.14 2.24
CA ILE A 173 6.95 6.75 3.64
C ILE A 173 8.39 7.14 4.04
N GLU A 174 9.34 7.07 3.11
CA GLU A 174 10.71 7.50 3.36
C GLU A 174 10.85 9.00 3.53
N THR A 175 10.00 9.82 2.92
CA THR A 175 10.16 11.29 2.94
C THR A 175 9.07 12.03 3.70
N MET A 176 8.00 11.35 4.13
CA MET A 176 6.85 12.00 4.74
C MET A 176 7.18 12.66 6.07
N ASP A 177 6.50 13.78 6.29
CA ASP A 177 6.53 14.58 7.51
C ASP A 177 5.09 14.97 7.91
N PHE A 178 4.96 15.82 8.94
CA PHE A 178 3.64 16.27 9.41
C PHE A 178 2.82 17.02 8.34
N THR A 179 3.46 17.63 7.34
CA THR A 179 2.75 18.36 6.26
C THR A 179 2.18 17.42 5.20
N SER A 180 2.68 16.18 5.17
CA SER A 180 2.25 15.13 4.25
C SER A 180 0.97 14.44 4.73
N LEU A 181 0.50 14.73 5.95
CA LEU A 181 -0.59 14.04 6.62
C LEU A 181 -1.65 15.03 7.12
N SER A 182 -2.90 14.60 7.17
CA SER A 182 -4.02 15.34 7.75
C SER A 182 -4.01 15.26 9.29
N ILE A 183 -3.03 15.93 9.91
CA ILE A 183 -2.78 15.93 11.36
C ILE A 183 -2.14 17.26 11.81
N SER A 184 -2.31 17.64 13.09
CA SER A 184 -1.57 18.78 13.64
C SER A 184 -0.12 18.41 13.93
N LYS A 185 0.77 19.40 13.96
CA LYS A 185 2.18 19.17 14.32
C LYS A 185 2.31 18.62 15.74
N GLU A 186 1.51 19.10 16.67
CA GLU A 186 1.53 18.67 18.07
C GLU A 186 1.10 17.20 18.21
N GLU A 187 0.06 16.76 17.50
CA GLU A 187 -0.38 15.36 17.51
C GLU A 187 0.65 14.46 16.81
N PHE A 188 1.26 14.92 15.72
CA PHE A 188 2.36 14.23 15.04
C PHE A 188 3.55 14.01 15.98
N ASP A 189 4.08 15.08 16.59
CA ASP A 189 5.24 15.03 17.48
C ASP A 189 4.96 14.13 18.69
N MET A 190 3.75 14.22 19.28
CA MET A 190 3.32 13.35 20.38
C MET A 190 3.27 11.87 19.99
N ASN A 191 2.72 11.55 18.81
CA ASN A 191 2.65 10.16 18.33
C ASN A 191 4.05 9.60 18.04
N ILE A 192 4.94 10.40 17.47
CA ILE A 192 6.35 10.02 17.25
C ILE A 192 7.04 9.74 18.57
N GLU A 193 6.93 10.64 19.56
CA GLU A 193 7.53 10.45 20.88
C GLU A 193 7.00 9.17 21.56
N LYS A 194 5.68 8.97 21.52
CA LYS A 194 5.04 7.78 22.07
C LYS A 194 5.58 6.49 21.43
N THR A 195 5.57 6.40 20.10
CA THR A 195 6.04 5.20 19.40
C THR A 195 7.54 4.97 19.55
N MET A 196 8.35 6.02 19.67
CA MET A 196 9.78 5.88 19.98
C MET A 196 10.00 5.30 21.38
N ASN A 197 9.22 5.74 22.36
CA ASN A 197 9.28 5.18 23.71
C ASN A 197 8.86 3.70 23.74
N GLU A 198 7.82 3.32 22.97
CA GLU A 198 7.39 1.92 22.81
C GLU A 198 8.49 1.08 22.14
N LEU A 199 9.06 1.54 21.04
CA LEU A 199 10.15 0.86 20.31
C LEU A 199 11.39 0.64 21.19
N ASN A 200 11.76 1.60 22.03
CA ASN A 200 12.89 1.47 22.95
C ASN A 200 12.62 0.44 24.06
N GLN A 201 11.35 0.21 24.42
CA GLN A 201 10.95 -0.80 25.40
C GLN A 201 10.82 -2.20 24.79
N GLU A 202 10.47 -2.29 23.49
CA GLU A 202 10.40 -3.53 22.72
C GLU A 202 11.79 -4.16 22.49
N GLN A 203 12.88 -3.39 22.58
CA GLN A 203 14.24 -3.94 22.45
C GLN A 203 14.62 -4.78 23.69
N PRO A 204 15.03 -6.05 23.52
CA PRO A 204 15.53 -6.86 24.63
C PRO A 204 16.73 -6.16 25.29
N LYS A 205 16.68 -5.99 26.62
CA LYS A 205 17.86 -5.62 27.43
C LYS A 205 18.85 -6.78 27.45
N GLU A 206 19.55 -7.04 26.36
CA GLU A 206 20.74 -7.90 26.36
C GLU A 206 21.95 -7.18 25.78
N LEU A 207 22.92 -7.00 26.70
CA LEU A 207 24.36 -6.76 26.52
C LEU A 207 24.78 -5.37 26.03
N LEU A 208 25.08 -4.53 27.02
CA LEU A 208 26.06 -3.44 26.93
C LEU A 208 27.37 -3.94 26.31
N SER A 209 27.66 -3.50 25.07
CA SER A 209 28.95 -3.48 24.35
C SER A 209 28.64 -3.55 22.85
N ASP A 210 28.26 -2.47 22.17
CA ASP A 210 29.23 -1.51 21.62
C ASP A 210 28.49 -0.26 21.13
N LYS A 211 29.04 0.92 21.42
CA LYS A 211 28.50 2.21 20.97
C LYS A 211 28.76 2.40 19.48
N GLN A 212 27.74 2.22 18.66
CA GLN A 212 27.48 3.14 17.55
C GLN A 212 26.13 3.81 17.82
N SER A 213 26.19 4.97 18.46
CA SER A 213 25.07 5.87 18.63
C SER A 213 24.53 6.24 17.25
N VAL A 214 23.38 5.71 16.87
CA VAL A 214 22.64 6.17 15.69
C VAL A 214 22.30 7.63 15.92
N ASN A 215 22.85 8.52 15.09
CA ASN A 215 22.63 9.95 15.20
C ASN A 215 21.28 10.32 14.55
N TYR A 216 20.34 10.73 15.40
CA TYR A 216 18.96 11.13 15.11
C TYR A 216 18.83 12.16 13.98
N ASP A 217 19.78 13.09 13.87
CA ASP A 217 19.77 14.14 12.82
C ASP A 217 19.89 13.57 11.40
N ASN A 218 20.55 12.42 11.22
CA ASN A 218 20.76 11.82 9.89
C ASN A 218 19.54 11.04 9.39
N ALA A 219 18.63 10.61 10.27
CA ALA A 219 17.46 9.82 9.89
C ALA A 219 16.24 10.69 9.51
N LEU A 220 16.17 11.90 10.05
CA LEU A 220 15.08 12.86 9.83
C LEU A 220 15.40 13.92 8.76
N HIS A 221 16.68 14.27 8.53
CA HIS A 221 17.07 15.33 7.59
C HIS A 221 18.24 14.92 6.67
N PRO A 222 17.98 14.36 5.46
CA PRO A 222 19.02 13.91 4.54
C PRO A 222 19.89 15.01 3.93
N TRP A 223 19.48 16.29 3.99
CA TRP A 223 20.12 17.40 3.26
C TRP A 223 21.42 17.93 3.88
N HIS A 224 21.82 17.46 5.06
CA HIS A 224 23.08 17.86 5.70
C HIS A 224 24.18 16.80 5.70
N ALA A 225 23.92 15.58 5.21
CA ALA A 225 24.95 14.58 4.98
C ALA A 225 25.75 14.93 3.71
N LYS A 226 26.96 15.46 3.89
CA LYS A 226 27.85 15.92 2.81
C LYS A 226 28.03 14.87 1.68
N LYS A 227 27.47 15.22 0.52
CA LYS A 227 27.99 15.07 -0.86
C LYS A 227 29.30 14.23 -0.97
N ALA A 228 29.17 12.91 -1.05
CA ALA A 228 30.18 12.03 -1.64
C ALA A 228 29.65 11.54 -2.99
N GLN A 229 30.25 12.03 -4.07
CA GLN A 229 29.87 11.76 -5.44
C GLN A 229 29.96 10.27 -5.79
N LYS A 230 28.83 9.69 -6.21
CA LYS A 230 28.75 8.80 -7.37
C LYS A 230 27.32 8.87 -7.93
N GLU A 231 27.15 9.73 -8.92
CA GLU A 231 25.94 9.74 -9.75
C GLU A 231 25.93 8.47 -10.61
N GLN A 232 24.87 7.67 -10.46
CA GLN A 232 24.44 6.68 -11.46
C GLN A 232 22.91 6.48 -11.37
N PRO A 233 22.24 6.15 -12.49
CA PRO A 233 20.97 6.78 -12.84
C PRO A 233 19.78 5.89 -12.49
N LEU A 234 18.88 6.37 -11.63
CA LEU A 234 17.61 5.68 -11.35
C LEU A 234 16.44 6.61 -11.01
N ILE A 235 16.47 7.84 -11.50
CA ILE A 235 15.37 8.81 -11.30
C ILE A 235 14.55 9.02 -12.60
N ASP A 236 15.01 8.52 -13.76
CA ASP A 236 14.38 8.83 -15.05
C ASP A 236 13.04 8.09 -15.31
N LEU A 237 12.80 6.93 -14.67
CA LEU A 237 11.53 6.19 -14.87
C LEU A 237 10.40 6.70 -13.98
N ALA A 238 10.71 7.02 -12.71
CA ALA A 238 9.76 7.63 -11.78
C ALA A 238 9.42 9.08 -12.17
N GLN A 239 10.40 9.85 -12.67
CA GLN A 239 10.14 11.21 -13.19
C GLN A 239 9.32 11.19 -14.49
N LYS A 240 9.56 10.24 -15.40
CA LYS A 240 8.73 10.12 -16.62
C LYS A 240 7.29 9.71 -16.32
N SER A 241 7.06 8.83 -15.35
CA SER A 241 5.71 8.43 -14.96
C SER A 241 4.99 9.54 -14.20
N MET A 242 5.67 10.29 -13.34
CA MET A 242 5.09 11.45 -12.64
C MET A 242 4.67 12.55 -13.64
N ASN A 243 5.50 12.82 -14.65
CA ASN A 243 5.16 13.79 -15.72
C ASN A 243 4.04 13.28 -16.65
N PHE A 244 3.82 11.96 -16.75
CA PHE A 244 2.70 11.38 -17.50
C PHE A 244 1.39 11.41 -16.70
N VAL A 245 1.47 11.21 -15.38
CA VAL A 245 0.35 11.31 -14.44
C VAL A 245 -0.12 12.78 -14.32
N GLU A 246 0.81 13.73 -14.20
CA GLU A 246 0.50 15.17 -14.18
C GLU A 246 -0.13 15.66 -15.50
N LYS A 247 0.23 15.04 -16.62
CA LYS A 247 -0.34 15.31 -17.94
C LYS A 247 -1.70 14.64 -18.19
N LEU A 248 -1.95 13.47 -17.61
CA LEU A 248 -3.26 12.79 -17.62
C LEU A 248 -4.31 13.50 -16.75
N PHE A 249 -3.89 14.20 -15.70
CA PHE A 249 -4.77 14.99 -14.84
C PHE A 249 -4.97 16.45 -15.29
N SER A 250 -4.22 16.91 -16.29
CA SER A 250 -4.34 18.27 -16.85
C SER A 250 -5.25 18.35 -18.09
N ASP A 251 -5.48 17.24 -18.80
CA ASP A 251 -6.31 17.21 -20.01
C ASP A 251 -7.73 16.70 -19.71
N ASN A 252 -8.49 17.50 -18.97
CA ASN A 252 -9.96 17.43 -18.94
C ASN A 252 -10.56 18.84 -18.76
N ASN A 253 -10.15 19.77 -19.63
CA ASN A 253 -11.00 20.86 -20.07
C ASN A 253 -10.42 21.52 -21.33
N SER A 254 -11.29 21.78 -22.31
CA SER A 254 -11.09 22.47 -23.60
C SER A 254 -10.59 21.65 -24.81
N GLU A 255 -11.54 21.02 -25.51
CA GLU A 255 -11.51 20.96 -26.98
C GLU A 255 -11.91 22.33 -27.55
N GLY A 256 -11.23 22.80 -28.61
CA GLY A 256 -11.68 23.99 -29.36
C GLY A 256 -10.64 24.76 -30.16
N GLU A 257 -9.93 24.09 -31.07
CA GLU A 257 -9.43 24.56 -32.37
C GLU A 257 -8.63 25.89 -32.56
N SER A 258 -7.42 25.67 -33.11
CA SER A 258 -6.86 26.26 -34.35
C SER A 258 -6.27 27.68 -34.39
N SER A 259 -4.93 27.69 -34.45
CA SER A 259 -4.08 28.33 -35.48
C SER A 259 -4.33 29.80 -35.88
N LYS A 260 -3.39 30.69 -35.51
CA LYS A 260 -2.51 31.45 -36.44
C LYS A 260 -1.67 32.53 -35.73
N LYS A 261 -0.37 32.53 -36.06
CA LYS A 261 0.56 33.64 -36.35
C LYS A 261 0.40 35.02 -35.65
N ASN A 262 1.55 35.47 -35.15
CA ASN A 262 2.13 36.83 -35.24
C ASN A 262 1.49 38.01 -34.47
N ARG A 263 2.27 38.47 -33.48
CA ARG A 263 3.00 39.76 -33.47
C ARG A 263 2.17 41.07 -33.58
N ASN A 264 2.35 41.87 -32.51
CA ASN A 264 2.34 43.34 -32.42
C ASN A 264 1.07 44.10 -31.98
N GLN A 265 1.31 44.91 -30.93
CA GLN A 265 0.90 46.30 -30.70
C GLN A 265 -0.58 46.57 -30.39
N ARG A 266 -0.90 46.93 -29.14
CA ARG A 266 -0.95 48.32 -28.59
C ARG A 266 -1.95 49.22 -29.31
N LEU A 267 -3.10 49.49 -28.67
CA LEU A 267 -3.49 50.77 -28.04
C LEU A 267 -5.00 51.09 -28.14
N HIS A 268 -5.53 51.66 -27.03
CA HIS A 268 -6.70 52.55 -26.92
C HIS A 268 -8.10 51.97 -27.15
N HIS A 269 -9.20 52.45 -26.55
CA HIS A 269 -9.53 53.22 -25.33
C HIS A 269 -11.08 53.18 -25.27
N ASP A 270 -11.64 53.62 -24.15
CA ASP A 270 -13.00 54.15 -23.99
C ASP A 270 -14.22 53.23 -23.72
N VAL A 271 -14.66 53.37 -22.46
CA VAL A 271 -15.99 53.25 -21.81
C VAL A 271 -16.88 54.40 -22.39
N PRO A 272 -18.25 54.40 -22.44
CA PRO A 272 -19.10 54.11 -21.28
C PRO A 272 -20.57 53.63 -21.50
N GLU A 273 -21.22 53.42 -20.34
CA GLU A 273 -22.66 53.61 -20.04
C GLU A 273 -23.68 52.44 -20.11
N GLU A 274 -24.28 52.25 -18.92
CA GLU A 274 -25.50 51.51 -18.51
C GLU A 274 -26.79 51.91 -19.29
N PRO A 275 -27.96 51.20 -19.20
CA PRO A 275 -28.56 50.63 -17.97
C PRO A 275 -29.32 49.28 -18.07
N SER A 276 -29.61 48.70 -16.90
CA SER A 276 -30.54 47.57 -16.66
C SER A 276 -32.00 47.96 -16.96
N PRO A 277 -32.98 47.02 -17.11
CA PRO A 277 -33.72 46.56 -15.92
C PRO A 277 -34.40 45.15 -15.99
N LEU A 278 -34.83 44.69 -14.80
CA LEU A 278 -35.89 43.70 -14.49
C LEU A 278 -35.68 42.24 -14.93
N SER A 279 -36.12 41.19 -14.24
CA SER A 279 -36.60 40.88 -12.88
C SER A 279 -37.12 39.45 -13.02
N GLN A 280 -36.77 38.53 -12.12
CA GLN A 280 -37.72 37.65 -11.44
C GLN A 280 -37.01 36.72 -10.45
N GLN A 281 -37.67 36.60 -9.31
CA GLN A 281 -37.18 36.19 -8.01
C GLN A 281 -37.71 34.81 -7.62
N LEU A 282 -36.86 34.06 -6.89
CA LEU A 282 -37.15 33.22 -5.71
C LEU A 282 -37.99 31.92 -5.91
N PRO A 283 -37.93 30.91 -4.99
CA PRO A 283 -37.45 30.98 -3.61
C PRO A 283 -36.55 29.83 -3.08
N VAL A 284 -35.82 30.19 -2.02
CA VAL A 284 -35.20 29.36 -0.98
C VAL A 284 -36.29 28.89 0.01
N PRO A 285 -36.18 27.70 0.61
CA PRO A 285 -36.80 27.43 1.91
C PRO A 285 -35.77 27.54 3.04
N LYS A 286 -36.03 28.44 3.99
CA LYS A 286 -35.52 28.42 5.37
C LYS A 286 -36.70 28.13 6.29
N ASP A 287 -36.44 27.38 7.36
CA ASP A 287 -37.04 27.38 8.70
C ASP A 287 -36.69 26.01 9.33
N HIS A 288 -36.13 25.84 10.53
CA HIS A 288 -36.19 26.61 11.76
C HIS A 288 -34.95 26.33 12.63
N LEU A 289 -34.55 27.34 13.43
CA LEU A 289 -33.60 27.27 14.55
C LEU A 289 -34.17 26.47 15.74
N LEU A 290 -33.36 25.62 16.38
CA LEU A 290 -32.98 25.65 17.82
C LEU A 290 -32.36 24.33 18.31
N SER A 291 -31.49 24.47 19.34
CA SER A 291 -30.87 23.48 20.25
C SER A 291 -29.64 22.68 19.78
N GLU A 292 -28.47 23.24 20.13
CA GLU A 292 -27.35 22.49 20.69
C GLU A 292 -27.81 21.57 21.85
N GLN A 293 -27.07 20.48 22.07
CA GLN A 293 -27.21 19.44 23.12
C GLN A 293 -27.98 18.16 22.73
N GLN A 294 -27.29 17.20 22.08
CA GLN A 294 -27.23 15.77 22.45
C GLN A 294 -26.63 14.93 21.31
N GLN A 295 -25.37 14.49 21.46
CA GLN A 295 -24.90 13.24 20.86
C GLN A 295 -24.28 12.39 21.96
N ARG A 296 -24.94 11.25 22.18
CA ARG A 296 -24.74 10.27 23.26
C ARG A 296 -23.46 9.46 23.03
N ALA A 297 -22.76 9.18 24.12
CA ALA A 297 -21.79 8.10 24.21
C ALA A 297 -22.44 6.76 23.82
N LEU A 298 -21.74 5.97 23.00
CA LEU A 298 -22.04 4.56 22.76
C LEU A 298 -21.75 3.77 24.06
N PRO A 299 -22.62 2.83 24.46
CA PRO A 299 -22.54 2.21 25.78
C PRO A 299 -21.39 1.21 25.85
N ALA A 300 -20.51 1.37 26.85
CA ALA A 300 -19.36 0.52 27.18
C ALA A 300 -19.62 -1.01 27.21
N ARG A 301 -20.89 -1.42 27.21
CA ARG A 301 -21.34 -2.81 27.19
C ARG A 301 -21.08 -3.51 25.84
N GLN A 302 -21.13 -2.80 24.72
CA GLN A 302 -20.88 -3.37 23.38
C GLN A 302 -19.39 -3.62 23.14
N ILE A 303 -18.53 -2.75 23.66
CA ILE A 303 -17.06 -2.90 23.59
C ILE A 303 -16.61 -4.12 24.41
N GLN A 304 -17.23 -4.31 25.58
CA GLN A 304 -16.95 -5.47 26.44
C GLN A 304 -17.32 -6.80 25.77
N GLU A 305 -18.48 -6.85 25.08
CA GLU A 305 -18.94 -8.06 24.39
C GLU A 305 -18.05 -8.44 23.19
N GLU A 306 -17.51 -7.46 22.45
CA GLU A 306 -16.56 -7.72 21.36
C GLU A 306 -15.18 -8.16 21.87
N ASP A 307 -14.68 -7.57 22.96
CA ASP A 307 -13.43 -7.98 23.59
C ASP A 307 -13.52 -9.39 24.18
N ASP A 308 -14.66 -9.75 24.77
CA ASP A 308 -14.90 -11.09 25.32
C ASP A 308 -15.04 -12.14 24.20
N ALA A 309 -15.68 -11.79 23.07
CA ALA A 309 -15.78 -12.67 21.90
C ALA A 309 -14.40 -12.93 21.25
N ARG A 310 -13.54 -11.92 21.17
CA ARG A 310 -12.16 -12.07 20.66
C ARG A 310 -11.32 -12.97 21.55
N LYS A 311 -11.37 -12.76 22.87
CA LYS A 311 -10.67 -13.64 23.82
C LYS A 311 -11.14 -15.08 23.73
N GLN A 312 -12.46 -15.29 23.61
CA GLN A 312 -13.03 -16.62 23.45
C GLN A 312 -12.56 -17.30 22.15
N PHE A 313 -12.48 -16.54 21.05
CA PHE A 313 -11.97 -17.03 19.78
C PHE A 313 -10.48 -17.45 19.88
N ASP A 314 -9.65 -16.63 20.51
CA ASP A 314 -8.23 -16.92 20.71
C ASP A 314 -8.00 -18.14 21.62
N GLU A 315 -8.80 -18.30 22.67
CA GLU A 315 -8.77 -19.49 23.53
C GLU A 315 -9.16 -20.76 22.77
N HIS A 316 -10.21 -20.69 21.94
CA HIS A 316 -10.63 -21.81 21.10
C HIS A 316 -9.55 -22.17 20.07
N LEU A 317 -8.92 -21.19 19.43
CA LEU A 317 -7.84 -21.41 18.46
C LEU A 317 -6.63 -22.08 19.12
N SER A 318 -6.21 -21.60 20.29
CA SER A 318 -5.11 -22.19 21.07
C SER A 318 -5.40 -23.65 21.43
N THR A 319 -6.64 -23.94 21.84
CA THR A 319 -7.10 -25.30 22.15
C THR A 319 -7.02 -26.21 20.92
N ILE A 320 -7.48 -25.76 19.76
CA ILE A 320 -7.46 -26.52 18.51
C ILE A 320 -6.03 -26.80 18.05
N VAL A 321 -5.17 -25.79 18.04
CA VAL A 321 -3.75 -25.94 17.65
C VAL A 321 -3.03 -26.92 18.59
N SER A 322 -3.40 -26.95 19.87
CA SER A 322 -2.88 -27.94 20.81
C SER A 322 -3.41 -29.35 20.57
N MET A 323 -4.65 -29.52 20.12
CA MET A 323 -5.27 -30.83 19.85
C MET A 323 -4.78 -31.45 18.53
N PHE A 324 -4.46 -30.62 17.53
CA PHE A 324 -4.05 -31.05 16.19
C PHE A 324 -2.65 -30.52 15.83
N PRO A 325 -1.58 -30.96 16.51
CA PRO A 325 -0.23 -30.44 16.30
C PRO A 325 0.35 -30.72 14.90
N ASN A 326 -0.28 -31.64 14.15
CA ASN A 326 0.11 -31.99 12.77
C ASN A 326 -0.61 -31.16 11.70
N ILE A 327 -1.58 -30.32 12.08
CA ILE A 327 -2.31 -29.43 11.17
C ILE A 327 -1.72 -28.03 11.30
N GLU A 328 -1.49 -27.37 10.17
CA GLU A 328 -0.90 -26.03 10.16
C GLU A 328 -1.83 -25.04 10.91
N PRO A 329 -1.29 -24.20 11.82
CA PRO A 329 -2.11 -23.26 12.61
C PRO A 329 -3.00 -22.34 11.77
N GLY A 330 -2.56 -21.96 10.56
CA GLY A 330 -3.36 -21.19 9.62
C GLY A 330 -4.61 -21.92 9.13
N VAL A 331 -4.55 -23.25 8.99
CA VAL A 331 -5.71 -24.08 8.62
C VAL A 331 -6.69 -24.20 9.78
N CYS A 332 -6.19 -24.37 11.01
CA CYS A 332 -7.01 -24.35 12.23
C CYS A 332 -7.76 -23.01 12.39
N PHE A 333 -7.08 -21.89 12.10
CA PHE A 333 -7.70 -20.56 12.10
C PHE A 333 -8.82 -20.43 11.07
N MET A 334 -8.57 -20.85 9.82
CA MET A 334 -9.57 -20.77 8.75
C MET A 334 -10.83 -21.59 9.06
N ILE A 335 -10.68 -22.80 9.61
CA ILE A 335 -11.82 -23.66 9.92
C ILE A 335 -12.57 -23.13 11.15
N LEU A 336 -11.86 -22.64 12.18
CA LEU A 336 -12.50 -22.01 13.34
C LEU A 336 -13.33 -20.79 12.92
N GLN A 337 -12.79 -19.96 12.02
CA GLN A 337 -13.49 -18.82 11.45
C GLN A 337 -14.70 -19.24 10.62
N ALA A 338 -14.60 -20.32 9.84
CA ALA A 338 -15.73 -20.85 9.04
C ALA A 338 -16.86 -21.43 9.90
N THR A 339 -16.57 -21.82 11.14
CA THR A 339 -17.55 -22.30 12.14
C THR A 339 -18.00 -21.23 13.13
N ASP A 340 -17.83 -19.94 12.80
CA ASP A 340 -18.18 -18.80 13.66
C ASP A 340 -17.56 -18.88 15.08
N GLY A 341 -16.36 -19.45 15.20
CA GLY A 341 -15.67 -19.62 16.48
C GLY A 341 -16.19 -20.76 17.35
N LYS A 342 -17.08 -21.64 16.84
CA LYS A 342 -17.66 -22.74 17.62
C LYS A 342 -16.74 -23.97 17.66
N LEU A 343 -16.05 -24.10 18.78
CA LEU A 343 -15.06 -25.16 19.03
C LEU A 343 -15.51 -26.59 18.68
N PRO A 344 -16.73 -27.08 19.04
CA PRO A 344 -17.12 -28.47 18.73
C PRO A 344 -17.24 -28.75 17.23
N GLU A 345 -17.81 -27.80 16.47
CA GLU A 345 -18.01 -27.90 15.02
C GLU A 345 -16.66 -27.84 14.28
N THR A 346 -15.72 -27.05 14.80
CA THR A 346 -14.35 -26.97 14.28
C THR A 346 -13.59 -28.27 14.47
N ILE A 347 -13.70 -28.90 15.65
CA ILE A 347 -13.02 -30.16 15.97
C ILE A 347 -13.56 -31.29 15.08
N GLU A 348 -14.87 -31.37 14.87
CA GLU A 348 -15.49 -32.37 13.99
C GLU A 348 -14.99 -32.22 12.55
N SER A 349 -14.97 -30.98 12.03
CA SER A 349 -14.46 -30.68 10.68
C SER A 349 -12.98 -31.05 10.51
N LEU A 350 -12.15 -30.80 11.54
CA LEU A 350 -10.73 -31.15 11.53
C LEU A 350 -10.50 -32.66 11.62
N LEU A 351 -11.33 -33.38 12.39
CA LEU A 351 -11.27 -34.84 12.49
C LEU A 351 -11.63 -35.50 11.16
N ASP A 352 -12.68 -35.03 10.48
CA ASP A 352 -13.08 -35.52 9.17
C ASP A 352 -11.96 -35.33 8.13
N MET A 353 -11.33 -34.15 8.11
CA MET A 353 -10.17 -33.88 7.25
C MET A 353 -8.94 -34.74 7.57
N SER A 354 -8.75 -35.09 8.85
CA SER A 354 -7.62 -35.95 9.27
C SER A 354 -7.86 -37.43 8.95
N ASN A 355 -9.12 -37.89 8.93
CA ASN A 355 -9.49 -39.27 8.62
C ASN A 355 -9.52 -39.55 7.11
N GLU A 356 -9.68 -38.53 6.25
CA GLU A 356 -9.58 -38.69 4.79
C GLU A 356 -8.13 -38.86 4.28
N GLN A 357 -7.12 -38.67 5.14
CA GLN A 357 -5.70 -38.84 4.82
C GLN A 357 -5.06 -40.13 5.37
N ALA A 358 -5.86 -41.03 5.99
CA ALA A 358 -5.40 -42.30 6.56
C ALA A 358 -5.65 -43.52 5.66
#